data_AF-A0A819ZNL0-F1
#
_entry.id   AF-A0A819ZNL0-F1
#
_cell.length_a   1.000
_cell.length_b   1.000
_cell.length_c   1.000
_cell.angle_alpha   90.00
_cell.angle_beta   90.00
_cell.angle_gamma   90.00
#
_symmetry.space_group_name_H-M   'P 1'
#
loop_
_entity.id
_entity.type
_entity.pdbx_description
1 polymer ?
#
loop_
_entity_poly.entity_id
_entity_poly.type
_entity_poly.pdbx_seq_one_letter_code
_entity_poly.pdbx_strand_id
1 'polypeptide(L)'
;RRLVRRQIPVARRRLDRQITAMCFIRVIAFICLAAPYCCYRMYAVNNPVSRSEPLEFAIRQLVQVIFASIASLNFAISFYLFIISSSRFRHQVKFVLVKKCWKRWTCSCGFGNIQSTAENIKLNNLNMELEEITNLTSPQ
;
A
#
# COMPACT_ATOMS: atom_id res chain seq x y z
N ARG A 1 21.74 16.51 -36.11
CA ARG A 1 21.21 15.88 -34.87
C ARG A 1 19.96 16.62 -34.37
N ARG A 2 18.74 16.28 -34.82
CA ARG A 2 17.46 16.74 -34.22
C ARG A 2 16.36 15.70 -34.47
N LEU A 3 16.28 14.67 -33.62
CA LEU A 3 15.25 13.61 -33.69
C LEU A 3 14.52 13.39 -32.34
N VAL A 4 14.49 14.39 -31.46
CA VAL A 4 13.95 14.21 -30.08
C VAL A 4 12.46 14.58 -29.97
N ARG A 5 11.88 15.36 -30.90
CA ARG A 5 10.51 15.90 -30.73
C ARG A 5 9.36 14.96 -31.09
N ARG A 6 9.60 13.79 -31.69
CA ARG A 6 8.52 12.86 -32.12
C ARG A 6 8.22 11.70 -31.17
N GLN A 7 9.01 11.47 -30.13
CA GLN A 7 8.81 10.29 -29.26
C GLN A 7 7.76 10.49 -28.15
N ILE A 8 7.49 11.73 -27.76
CA ILE A 8 6.49 12.09 -26.73
C ILE A 8 5.06 11.61 -27.06
N PRO A 9 4.53 11.75 -28.30
CA PRO A 9 3.18 11.27 -28.61
C PRO A 9 3.04 9.74 -28.55
N VAL A 10 4.11 8.98 -28.86
CA VAL A 10 4.05 7.51 -28.86
C VAL A 10 3.97 6.96 -27.43
N ALA A 11 4.71 7.55 -26.49
CA ALA A 11 4.67 7.16 -25.09
C ALA A 11 3.32 7.46 -24.43
N ARG A 12 2.70 8.62 -24.72
CA ARG A 12 1.36 8.95 -24.21
C ARG A 12 0.28 7.99 -24.72
N ARG A 13 0.28 7.65 -26.02
CA ARG A 13 -0.69 6.70 -26.58
C ARG A 13 -0.66 5.32 -25.93
N ARG A 14 0.53 4.83 -25.54
CA ARG A 14 0.66 3.55 -24.83
C ARG A 14 0.08 3.62 -23.41
N LEU A 15 0.29 4.74 -22.72
CA LEU A 15 -0.26 4.98 -21.40
C LEU A 15 -1.79 5.05 -21.46
N ASP A 16 -2.35 5.82 -22.39
CA ASP A 16 -3.80 5.96 -22.55
C ASP A 16 -4.45 4.61 -22.86
N ARG A 17 -3.87 3.82 -23.77
CA ARG A 17 -4.37 2.47 -24.09
C ARG A 17 -4.34 1.53 -22.86
N GLN A 18 -3.34 1.65 -21.99
CA GLN A 18 -3.29 0.89 -20.74
C GLN A 18 -4.38 1.32 -19.76
N ILE A 19 -4.60 2.62 -19.59
CA ILE A 19 -5.65 3.15 -18.70
C ILE A 19 -7.03 2.72 -19.21
N THR A 20 -7.30 2.85 -20.51
CA THR A 20 -8.57 2.41 -21.10
C THR A 20 -8.77 0.90 -20.92
N ALA A 21 -7.73 0.08 -21.15
CA ALA A 21 -7.82 -1.36 -20.92
C ALA A 21 -8.08 -1.71 -19.44
N MET A 22 -7.47 -1.01 -18.49
CA MET A 22 -7.75 -1.19 -17.06
C MET A 22 -9.20 -0.86 -16.72
N CYS A 23 -9.72 0.27 -17.22
CA CYS A 23 -11.10 0.67 -17.01
C CYS A 23 -12.06 -0.38 -17.59
N PHE A 24 -11.77 -0.91 -18.78
CA PHE A 24 -12.60 -1.91 -19.43
C PHE A 24 -12.65 -3.22 -18.63
N ILE A 25 -11.48 -3.73 -18.20
CA ILE A 25 -11.41 -4.92 -17.34
C ILE A 25 -12.17 -4.71 -16.03
N ARG A 26 -12.07 -3.51 -15.44
CA ARG A 26 -12.80 -3.18 -14.21
C ARG A 26 -14.31 -3.21 -14.41
N VAL A 27 -14.81 -2.68 -15.52
CA VAL A 27 -16.24 -2.72 -15.84
C VAL A 27 -16.70 -4.17 -16.05
N ILE A 28 -15.94 -4.97 -16.79
CA ILE A 28 -16.25 -6.39 -17.00
C ILE A 28 -16.28 -7.14 -15.67
N ALA A 29 -15.25 -6.98 -14.82
CA ALA A 29 -15.20 -7.61 -13.51
C ALA A 29 -16.37 -7.16 -12.62
N PHE A 30 -16.71 -5.86 -12.62
CA PHE A 30 -17.86 -5.34 -11.90
C PHE A 30 -19.15 -6.00 -12.36
N ILE A 31 -19.38 -6.12 -13.67
CA ILE A 31 -20.57 -6.78 -14.22
C ILE A 31 -20.58 -8.26 -13.81
N CYS A 32 -19.50 -9.00 -14.00
CA CYS A 32 -19.45 -10.43 -13.68
C CYS A 32 -19.66 -10.73 -12.18
N LEU A 33 -19.27 -9.82 -11.28
CA LEU A 33 -19.39 -10.01 -9.83
C LEU A 33 -20.69 -9.43 -9.25
N ALA A 34 -21.16 -8.30 -9.78
CA ALA A 34 -22.38 -7.65 -9.31
C ALA A 34 -23.65 -8.26 -9.91
N ALA A 35 -23.62 -8.67 -11.19
CA ALA A 35 -24.77 -9.27 -11.86
C ALA A 35 -25.36 -10.48 -11.12
N PRO A 36 -24.59 -11.50 -10.69
CA PRO A 36 -25.18 -12.65 -10.01
C PRO A 36 -25.85 -12.27 -8.69
N TYR A 37 -25.29 -11.33 -7.93
CA TYR A 37 -25.91 -10.82 -6.70
C TYR A 37 -27.21 -10.04 -7.00
N CYS A 38 -27.22 -9.20 -8.04
CA CYS A 38 -28.42 -8.49 -8.47
C CYS A 38 -29.52 -9.45 -8.92
N CYS A 39 -29.21 -10.44 -9.75
CA CYS A 39 -30.16 -11.46 -10.18
C CYS A 39 -30.73 -12.25 -9.00
N TYR A 40 -29.88 -12.68 -8.06
CA TYR A 40 -30.32 -13.34 -6.83
C TYR A 40 -31.28 -12.46 -6.01
N ARG A 41 -30.97 -11.16 -5.84
CA ARG A 41 -31.83 -10.22 -5.12
C ARG A 41 -33.18 -10.03 -5.80
N MET A 42 -33.21 -9.91 -7.12
CA MET A 42 -34.48 -9.82 -7.87
C MET A 42 -35.31 -11.10 -7.72
N TYR A 43 -34.68 -12.27 -7.79
CA TYR A 43 -35.36 -13.55 -7.58
C TYR A 43 -35.93 -13.66 -6.16
N ALA A 44 -35.15 -13.28 -5.14
CA ALA A 44 -35.55 -13.36 -3.73
C ALA A 44 -36.74 -12.45 -3.40
N VAL A 45 -36.83 -11.27 -4.01
CA VAL A 45 -37.97 -10.35 -3.84
C VAL A 45 -39.25 -10.89 -4.47
N ASN A 46 -39.15 -11.54 -5.64
CA ASN A 46 -40.31 -12.08 -6.34
C ASN A 46 -40.82 -13.41 -5.78
N ASN A 47 -39.97 -14.17 -5.08
CA ASN A 47 -40.31 -15.49 -4.55
C ASN A 47 -40.04 -15.54 -3.04
N PRO A 48 -40.87 -14.91 -2.19
CA PRO A 48 -40.69 -15.01 -0.74
C PRO A 48 -40.87 -16.46 -0.29
N VAL A 49 -39.90 -16.99 0.46
CA VAL A 49 -40.00 -18.34 1.03
C VAL A 49 -40.71 -18.29 2.36
N SER A 50 -41.68 -19.19 2.53
CA SER A 50 -42.37 -19.40 3.80
C SER A 50 -41.42 -19.96 4.85
N ARG A 51 -41.55 -19.51 6.10
CA ARG A 51 -40.74 -20.01 7.22
C ARG A 51 -41.09 -21.44 7.64
N SER A 52 -42.11 -22.04 7.02
CA SER A 52 -42.55 -23.41 7.29
C SER A 52 -41.53 -24.47 6.86
N GLU A 53 -40.62 -24.14 5.93
CA GLU A 53 -39.63 -25.07 5.39
C GLU A 53 -38.19 -24.64 5.76
N PRO A 54 -37.63 -25.15 6.87
CA PRO A 54 -36.35 -24.69 7.38
C PRO A 54 -35.18 -25.02 6.43
N LEU A 55 -35.29 -26.09 5.64
CA LEU A 55 -34.26 -26.52 4.70
C LEU A 55 -34.07 -25.50 3.56
N GLU A 56 -35.16 -25.09 2.91
CA GLU A 56 -35.10 -24.09 1.83
C GLU A 56 -34.57 -22.75 2.33
N PHE A 57 -34.96 -22.36 3.55
CA PHE A 57 -34.47 -21.14 4.18
C PHE A 57 -32.95 -21.19 4.41
N ALA A 58 -32.43 -22.30 4.92
CA ALA A 58 -30.98 -22.48 5.14
C ALA A 58 -30.19 -22.42 3.83
N ILE A 59 -30.67 -23.09 2.78
CA ILE A 59 -30.04 -23.05 1.44
C ILE A 59 -30.01 -21.62 0.91
N ARG A 60 -31.12 -20.90 0.99
CA ARG A 60 -31.18 -19.50 0.54
C ARG A 60 -30.22 -18.60 1.30
N GLN A 61 -30.10 -18.79 2.61
CA GLN A 61 -29.20 -18.00 3.44
C GLN A 61 -27.73 -18.27 3.08
N LEU A 62 -27.36 -19.53 2.83
CA LEU A 62 -26.01 -19.89 2.37
C LEU A 62 -25.70 -19.23 1.01
N VAL A 63 -26.62 -19.34 0.05
CA VAL A 63 -26.48 -18.72 -1.27
C VAL A 63 -26.35 -17.20 -1.16
N GLN A 64 -27.11 -16.56 -0.27
CA GLN A 64 -27.00 -15.13 0.01
C GLN A 64 -25.60 -14.76 0.49
N VAL A 65 -25.05 -15.49 1.46
CA VAL A 65 -23.71 -15.23 2.02
C VAL A 65 -22.65 -15.41 0.94
N ILE A 66 -22.77 -16.43 0.09
CA ILE A 66 -21.85 -16.66 -1.03
C ILE A 66 -21.87 -15.46 -1.98
N PHE A 67 -23.04 -15.05 -2.48
CA PHE A 67 -23.10 -13.90 -3.40
C PHE A 67 -22.72 -12.58 -2.75
N ALA A 68 -23.03 -12.38 -1.46
CA ALA A 68 -22.60 -11.20 -0.71
C ALA A 68 -21.07 -11.15 -0.56
N SER A 69 -20.42 -12.30 -0.36
CA SER A 69 -18.96 -12.39 -0.29
C SER A 69 -18.30 -12.08 -1.64
N ILE A 70 -18.87 -12.58 -2.74
CA ILE A 70 -18.45 -12.29 -4.12
C ILE A 70 -18.62 -10.80 -4.43
N ALA A 71 -19.74 -10.20 -4.04
CA ALA A 71 -19.98 -8.77 -4.20
C ALA A 71 -18.99 -7.93 -3.38
N SER A 72 -18.63 -8.39 -2.18
CA SER A 72 -17.63 -7.73 -1.33
C SER A 72 -16.22 -7.83 -1.93
N LEU A 73 -15.90 -8.94 -2.60
CA LEU A 73 -14.63 -9.12 -3.31
C LEU A 73 -14.43 -8.11 -4.44
N ASN A 74 -15.50 -7.62 -5.04
CA ASN A 74 -15.45 -6.58 -6.08
C ASN A 74 -14.75 -5.30 -5.60
N PHE A 75 -14.94 -4.91 -4.33
CA PHE A 75 -14.22 -3.79 -3.73
C PHE A 75 -12.72 -4.05 -3.62
N ALA A 76 -12.33 -5.29 -3.28
CA ALA A 76 -10.93 -5.69 -3.19
C ALA A 76 -10.27 -5.77 -4.57
N ILE A 77 -10.99 -6.22 -5.61
CA ILE A 77 -10.47 -6.33 -6.98
C ILE A 77 -10.06 -4.98 -7.54
N SER A 78 -10.77 -3.89 -7.20
CA SER A 78 -10.35 -2.54 -7.57
C SER A 78 -8.94 -2.25 -7.06
N PHE A 79 -8.64 -2.61 -5.80
CA PHE A 79 -7.31 -2.44 -5.21
C PHE A 79 -6.24 -3.30 -5.90
N TYR A 80 -6.54 -4.59 -6.14
CA TYR A 80 -5.59 -5.49 -6.79
C TYR A 80 -5.31 -5.12 -8.26
N LEU A 81 -6.31 -4.66 -9.01
CA LEU A 81 -6.13 -4.20 -10.39
C LEU A 81 -5.19 -2.98 -10.47
N PHE A 82 -5.32 -2.02 -9.54
CA PHE A 82 -4.39 -0.89 -9.45
C PHE A 82 -2.96 -1.33 -9.15
N ILE A 83 -2.78 -2.33 -8.27
CA ILE A 83 -1.45 -2.86 -7.93
C ILE A 83 -0.84 -3.64 -9.10
N ILE A 84 -1.60 -4.52 -9.75
CA ILE A 84 -1.06 -5.42 -10.78
C ILE A 84 -0.73 -4.65 -12.06
N SER A 85 -1.58 -3.70 -12.44
CA SER A 85 -1.53 -3.12 -13.78
C SER A 85 -0.47 -2.04 -13.95
N SER A 86 -0.11 -1.29 -12.90
CA SER A 86 0.97 -0.30 -13.00
C SER A 86 2.30 -0.83 -12.44
N SER A 87 3.20 -1.27 -13.33
CA SER A 87 4.58 -1.64 -12.96
C SER A 87 5.34 -0.49 -12.27
N ARG A 88 5.03 0.76 -12.64
CA ARG A 88 5.55 1.97 -12.01
C ARG A 88 4.94 2.22 -10.63
N PHE A 89 3.65 1.96 -10.46
CA PHE A 89 3.00 2.05 -9.14
C PHE A 89 3.55 0.99 -8.19
N ARG A 90 3.81 -0.24 -8.65
CA ARG A 90 4.51 -1.26 -7.82
C ARG A 90 5.87 -0.79 -7.35
N HIS A 91 6.65 -0.12 -8.19
CA HIS A 91 7.93 0.45 -7.79
C HIS A 91 7.77 1.60 -6.79
N GLN A 92 6.82 2.52 -7.00
CA GLN A 92 6.58 3.60 -6.06
C GLN A 92 6.01 3.12 -4.72
N VAL A 93 5.10 2.16 -4.73
CA VAL A 93 4.54 1.53 -3.52
C VAL A 93 5.61 0.75 -2.79
N LYS A 94 6.43 -0.05 -3.48
CA LYS A 94 7.60 -0.70 -2.87
C LYS A 94 8.54 0.34 -2.28
N PHE A 95 8.84 1.43 -3.00
CA PHE A 95 9.71 2.49 -2.48
C PHE A 95 9.14 3.15 -1.22
N VAL A 96 7.84 3.47 -1.19
CA VAL A 96 7.19 4.09 -0.02
C VAL A 96 7.08 3.11 1.15
N LEU A 97 6.71 1.85 0.90
CA LEU A 97 6.62 0.82 1.94
C LEU A 97 7.99 0.47 2.49
N VAL A 98 9.00 0.25 1.63
CA VAL A 98 10.38 0.02 2.04
C VAL A 98 10.90 1.23 2.80
N LYS A 99 10.71 2.46 2.33
CA LYS A 99 11.17 3.67 3.04
C LYS A 99 10.48 3.85 4.40
N LYS A 100 9.18 3.55 4.52
CA LYS A 100 8.47 3.59 5.81
C LYS A 100 8.90 2.46 6.76
N CYS A 101 9.02 1.23 6.26
CA CYS A 101 9.52 0.10 7.03
C CYS A 101 10.96 0.31 7.47
N TRP A 102 11.81 0.85 6.60
CA TRP A 102 13.21 1.12 6.88
C TRP A 102 13.35 2.25 7.90
N LYS A 103 12.57 3.34 7.77
CA LYS A 103 12.53 4.42 8.78
C LYS A 103 12.01 3.93 10.13
N ARG A 104 11.05 3.00 10.15
CA ARG A 104 10.54 2.38 11.38
C ARG A 104 11.55 1.41 12.00
N TRP A 105 12.31 0.68 11.20
CA TRP A 105 13.41 -0.18 11.65
C TRP A 105 14.60 0.63 12.18
N THR A 106 15.03 1.68 11.49
CA THR A 106 16.17 2.52 11.93
C THR A 106 15.84 3.35 13.17
N CYS A 107 14.57 3.65 13.43
CA CYS A 107 14.15 4.30 14.68
C CYS A 107 13.89 3.30 15.83
N SER A 108 13.73 2.00 15.55
CA SER A 108 13.54 0.98 16.58
C SER A 108 14.85 0.34 17.05
N CYS A 109 15.93 0.47 16.28
CA CYS A 109 17.28 0.10 16.69
C CYS A 109 18.10 1.35 17.05
N GLY A 110 17.85 1.92 18.24
CA GLY A 110 18.89 2.48 19.11
C GLY A 110 19.95 3.44 18.55
N PHE A 111 19.69 4.24 17.50
CA PHE A 111 20.65 5.26 17.02
C PHE A 111 20.54 6.60 17.78
N GLY A 112 20.05 6.57 19.03
CA GLY A 112 19.98 7.74 19.91
C GLY A 112 21.26 7.97 20.74
N ASN A 113 22.13 6.96 20.91
CA ASN A 113 23.26 7.03 21.85
C ASN A 113 24.65 7.20 21.20
N ILE A 114 24.77 7.10 19.87
CA ILE A 114 26.09 7.17 19.21
C ILE A 114 26.53 8.63 19.00
N GLN A 115 25.60 9.57 18.80
CA GLN A 115 25.98 10.97 18.59
C GLN A 115 26.37 11.68 19.90
N SER A 116 25.76 11.30 21.03
CA SER A 116 26.10 11.86 22.35
C SER A 116 27.43 11.34 22.92
N THR A 117 27.86 10.12 22.54
CA THR A 117 29.17 9.59 22.98
C THR A 117 30.35 10.25 22.27
N ALA A 118 30.20 10.62 20.99
CA ALA A 118 31.26 11.32 20.25
C ALA A 118 31.53 12.75 20.78
N GLU A 119 30.50 13.48 21.20
CA GLU A 119 30.67 14.80 21.79
C GLU A 119 31.24 14.74 23.21
N ASN A 120 30.85 13.77 24.03
CA ASN A 120 31.42 13.58 25.37
C ASN A 120 32.91 13.19 25.35
N ILE A 121 33.34 12.38 24.39
CA ILE A 121 34.77 12.04 24.24
C ILE A 121 35.57 13.29 23.84
N LYS A 122 35.02 14.15 22.98
CA LYS A 122 35.68 15.38 22.56
C LYS A 122 35.81 16.40 23.70
N LEU A 123 34.78 16.51 24.55
CA LEU A 123 34.82 17.36 25.76
C LEU A 123 35.83 16.85 26.79
N ASN A 124 35.89 15.54 27.03
CA ASN A 124 36.84 14.96 27.99
C ASN A 124 38.30 15.15 27.56
N ASN A 125 38.59 15.04 26.26
CA ASN A 125 39.95 15.30 25.75
C ASN A 125 40.36 16.77 25.91
N LEU A 126 39.44 17.73 25.69
CA LEU A 126 39.72 19.15 25.89
C LEU A 126 39.95 19.50 27.36
N ASN A 127 39.22 18.86 28.29
CA ASN A 127 39.43 19.06 29.72
C ASN A 127 40.78 18.52 30.19
N MET A 128 41.25 17.39 29.65
CA MET A 128 42.60 16.89 29.96
C MET A 128 43.71 17.84 29.48
N GLU A 129 43.60 18.42 28.28
CA GLU A 129 44.59 19.39 27.79
C GLU A 129 44.64 20.66 28.67
N LEU A 130 43.49 21.10 29.19
CA LEU A 130 43.43 22.26 30.09
C LEU A 130 44.07 21.99 31.46
N GLU A 131 43.88 20.80 32.04
CA GLU A 131 44.53 20.43 33.30
C GLU A 131 46.06 20.34 33.15
N GLU A 132 46.57 19.85 32.02
CA GLU A 132 48.01 19.80 31.75
C GLU A 132 48.63 21.22 31.67
N ILE A 133 47.96 22.15 30.99
CA ILE A 133 48.41 23.55 30.92
C ILE A 133 48.37 24.21 32.31
N THR A 134 47.31 23.95 33.09
CA THR A 134 47.15 24.58 34.41
C THR A 134 48.24 24.13 35.39
N ASN A 135 48.63 22.85 35.36
CA ASN A 135 49.70 22.31 36.20
C ASN A 135 51.10 22.86 35.84
N LEU A 136 51.33 23.22 34.57
CA LEU A 136 52.59 23.84 34.13
C LEU A 136 52.71 25.31 34.50
N THR A 137 51.59 26.00 34.73
CA THR A 137 51.55 27.43 35.09
C THR A 137 51.51 27.71 36.59
N SER A 138 51.54 26.67 37.44
CA SER A 138 51.58 26.80 38.90
C SER A 138 53.00 27.19 39.36
N PRO A 139 53.25 28.44 39.81
CA PRO A 139 54.53 28.80 40.39
C PRO A 139 54.68 28.14 41.76
N GLN A 140 55.80 27.42 41.98
CA GLN A 140 56.23 27.00 43.31
C GLN A 140 56.62 28.19 44.18
#